data_AF-A0AAU5U6E9-F1
#
_entry.id   AF-A0AAU5U6E9-F1
#
_cell.length_a   1.000
_cell.length_b   1.000
_cell.length_c   1.000
_cell.angle_alpha   90.00
_cell.angle_beta   90.00
_cell.angle_gamma   90.00
#
_symmetry.space_group_name_H-M   'P 1'
#
loop_
_entity.id
_entity.type
_entity.pdbx_description
1 polymer ?
#
loop_
_entity_poly.entity_id
_entity_poly.type
_entity_poly.pdbx_seq_one_letter_code
_entity_poly.pdbx_strand_id
1 'polypeptide(L)'
;MSTVRERLTARGHDVRDGLPDQEGRAVLYPGAAALTGALTVAELLIRSAIDRVAVLGAPGPPAPGTLLVTREHVRPQWRDGELVLTAMQAAGGALVPFEVPEPTPCCADH
;
A
#
# COMPACT_ATOMS: atom_id res chain seq x y z
N MET A 1 8.73 -20.64 13.01
CA MET A 1 7.94 -19.90 12.01
C MET A 1 8.90 -19.45 10.92
N SER A 2 8.71 -19.88 9.67
CA SER A 2 9.59 -19.52 8.56
C SER A 2 9.34 -18.07 8.15
N THR A 3 10.40 -17.29 8.02
CA THR A 3 10.38 -15.91 7.58
C THR A 3 9.84 -15.81 6.15
N VAL A 4 9.29 -14.65 5.79
CA VAL A 4 8.78 -14.40 4.43
C VAL A 4 9.90 -14.62 3.39
N ARG A 5 11.15 -14.31 3.72
CA ARG A 5 12.33 -14.53 2.86
C ARG A 5 12.55 -15.98 2.51
N GLU A 6 12.52 -16.87 3.50
CA GLU A 6 12.70 -18.30 3.28
C GLU A 6 11.64 -18.85 2.33
N ARG A 7 10.38 -18.41 2.45
CA ARG A 7 9.29 -18.83 1.56
C ARG A 7 9.45 -18.30 0.13
N LEU A 8 9.94 -17.07 -0.06
CA LEU A 8 10.18 -16.49 -1.38
C LEU A 8 11.34 -17.18 -2.09
N THR A 9 12.42 -17.42 -1.37
CA THR A 9 13.60 -18.14 -1.87
C THR A 9 13.22 -19.56 -2.27
N ALA A 10 12.42 -20.26 -1.46
CA ALA A 10 11.91 -21.59 -1.78
C ALA A 10 11.03 -21.65 -3.05
N ARG A 11 10.44 -20.51 -3.46
CA ARG A 11 9.67 -20.36 -4.71
C ARG A 11 10.52 -19.88 -5.89
N GLY A 12 11.85 -19.83 -5.75
CA GLY A 12 12.77 -19.42 -6.80
C GLY A 12 12.80 -17.92 -7.08
N HIS A 13 12.30 -17.07 -6.18
CA HIS A 13 12.40 -15.62 -6.33
C HIS A 13 13.77 -15.14 -5.86
N ASP A 14 14.39 -14.22 -6.61
CA ASP A 14 15.61 -13.52 -6.19
C ASP A 14 15.28 -12.54 -5.06
N VAL A 15 15.74 -12.84 -3.85
CA VAL A 15 15.54 -12.01 -2.66
C VAL A 15 16.86 -11.31 -2.36
N ARG A 16 16.92 -10.01 -2.60
CA ARG A 16 18.10 -9.19 -2.27
C ARG A 16 17.91 -8.46 -0.96
N ASP A 17 18.97 -8.46 -0.15
CA ASP A 17 19.16 -7.48 0.91
C ASP A 17 19.67 -6.18 0.27
N GLY A 18 19.05 -5.06 0.60
CA GLY A 18 19.43 -3.76 0.03
C GLY A 18 18.46 -2.66 0.43
N LEU A 19 18.88 -1.41 0.20
CA LEU A 19 17.94 -0.30 0.22
C LEU A 19 16.85 -0.58 -0.83
N PRO A 20 15.57 -0.33 -0.51
CA PRO A 20 14.53 -0.41 -1.52
C PRO A 20 14.89 0.47 -2.72
N ASP A 21 14.53 0.02 -3.92
CA ASP A 21 14.64 0.87 -5.11
C ASP A 21 13.98 2.22 -4.83
N GLN A 22 14.60 3.32 -5.27
CA GLN A 22 14.08 4.68 -5.01
C GLN A 22 12.70 4.90 -5.68
N GLU A 23 12.36 4.02 -6.62
CA GLU A 23 11.14 3.96 -7.39
C GLU A 23 10.66 2.51 -7.46
N GLY A 24 9.35 2.27 -7.38
CA GLY A 24 8.79 0.93 -7.55
C GLY A 24 7.65 0.59 -6.60
N ARG A 25 7.12 -0.63 -6.71
CA ARG A 25 6.00 -1.13 -5.89
C ARG A 25 6.51 -1.93 -4.70
N ALA A 26 6.07 -1.58 -3.50
CA ALA A 26 6.30 -2.41 -2.33
C ALA A 26 5.19 -3.45 -2.20
N VAL A 27 5.54 -4.73 -2.43
CA VAL A 27 4.62 -5.86 -2.24
C VAL A 27 4.68 -6.38 -0.80
N LEU A 28 5.87 -6.33 -0.20
CA LEU A 28 6.13 -6.76 1.17
C LEU A 28 6.88 -5.64 1.90
N TYR A 29 6.30 -5.19 3.00
CA TYR A 29 6.85 -4.13 3.83
C TYR A 29 6.43 -4.32 5.29
N PRO A 30 7.19 -3.79 6.26
CA PRO A 30 6.84 -3.89 7.68
C PRO A 30 5.43 -3.37 7.96
N GLY A 31 4.67 -4.14 8.75
CA GLY A 31 3.31 -3.76 9.16
C GLY A 31 2.20 -4.01 8.14
N ALA A 32 2.51 -4.48 6.92
CA ALA A 32 1.49 -4.75 5.90
C ALA A 32 0.36 -5.68 6.38
N ALA A 33 0.67 -6.69 7.20
CA ALA A 33 -0.31 -7.62 7.75
C ALA A 33 -1.28 -7.01 8.78
N ALA A 34 -0.96 -5.82 9.31
CA ALA A 34 -1.83 -5.09 10.24
C ALA A 34 -2.76 -4.09 9.52
N LEU A 35 -2.62 -3.92 8.20
CA LEU A 35 -3.41 -2.98 7.39
C LEU A 35 -4.66 -3.64 6.82
N THR A 36 -5.56 -4.02 7.72
CA THR A 36 -6.82 -4.72 7.40
C THR A 36 -8.04 -3.89 7.80
N GLY A 37 -9.15 -4.02 7.08
CA GLY A 37 -10.41 -3.32 7.37
C GLY A 37 -10.32 -1.81 7.18
N ALA A 38 -10.96 -1.05 8.07
CA ALA A 38 -10.93 0.42 8.08
C ALA A 38 -10.03 0.92 9.21
N LEU A 39 -9.09 1.80 8.87
CA LEU A 39 -8.12 2.40 9.79
C LEU A 39 -8.10 3.91 9.58
N THR A 40 -7.79 4.69 10.60
CA THR A 40 -7.44 6.09 10.40
C THR A 40 -6.11 6.21 9.65
N VAL A 41 -5.89 7.33 8.95
CA VAL A 41 -4.59 7.65 8.33
C VAL A 41 -3.46 7.57 9.36
N ALA A 42 -3.68 8.07 10.57
CA ALA A 42 -2.69 8.00 11.65
C ALA A 42 -2.36 6.55 12.04
N GLU A 43 -3.37 5.70 12.23
CA GLU A 43 -3.14 4.29 12.56
C GLU A 43 -2.37 3.56 11.45
N LEU A 44 -2.67 3.84 10.19
CA LEU A 44 -1.98 3.25 9.05
C LEU A 44 -0.48 3.61 9.05
N LEU A 45 -0.14 4.88 9.28
CA LEU A 45 1.25 5.36 9.30
C LEU A 45 2.01 4.84 10.54
N ILE A 46 1.35 4.73 11.69
CA ILE A 46 1.99 4.22 12.92
C ILE A 46 2.26 2.71 12.84
N ARG A 47 1.35 1.95 12.21
CA ARG A 47 1.40 0.48 12.19
C ARG A 47 2.18 -0.10 11.02
N SER A 48 2.65 0.72 10.09
CA SER A 48 3.34 0.25 8.88
C SER A 48 4.54 1.12 8.52
N ALA A 49 5.35 0.62 7.58
CA ALA A 49 6.45 1.39 7.00
C ALA A 49 6.01 2.45 5.98
N ILE A 50 4.71 2.71 5.84
CA ILE A 50 4.22 3.75 4.92
C ILE A 50 4.54 5.11 5.53
N ASP A 51 5.28 5.93 4.80
CA ASP A 51 5.71 7.25 5.26
C ASP A 51 4.59 8.30 5.12
N ARG A 52 3.80 8.22 4.04
CA ARG A 52 2.69 9.16 3.81
C ARG A 52 1.58 8.61 2.93
N VAL A 53 0.41 9.24 3.05
CA VAL A 53 -0.75 9.03 2.16
C VAL A 53 -0.91 10.23 1.23
N ALA A 54 -0.94 9.97 -0.08
CA ALA A 54 -1.24 10.97 -1.10
C ALA A 54 -2.65 10.73 -1.65
N VAL A 55 -3.50 11.76 -1.65
CA VAL A 55 -4.87 11.65 -2.15
C VAL A 55 -4.94 12.21 -3.56
N LEU A 56 -5.43 11.42 -4.51
CA LEU A 56 -5.60 11.87 -5.89
C LEU A 56 -6.54 13.08 -5.96
N GLY A 57 -6.09 14.12 -6.66
CA GLY A 57 -6.84 15.36 -6.82
C GLY A 57 -6.81 16.30 -5.61
N ALA A 58 -6.06 15.97 -4.54
CA ALA A 58 -5.87 16.85 -3.39
C ALA A 58 -4.39 17.27 -3.25
N PRO A 59 -4.11 18.55 -2.97
CA PRO A 59 -2.74 19.06 -2.92
C PRO A 59 -1.98 18.72 -1.63
N GLY A 60 -2.66 18.20 -0.61
CA GLY A 60 -2.09 18.01 0.73
C GLY A 60 -2.38 16.63 1.33
N PRO A 61 -1.70 16.29 2.43
CA PRO A 61 -1.96 15.05 3.15
C PRO A 61 -3.38 15.08 3.73
N PRO A 62 -4.05 13.91 3.81
CA PRO A 62 -5.35 13.82 4.44
C PRO A 62 -5.25 14.06 5.96
N ALA A 63 -6.38 14.42 6.58
CA ALA A 63 -6.41 14.57 8.02
C ALA A 63 -6.07 13.23 8.70
N PRO A 64 -5.34 13.25 9.83
CA PRO A 64 -4.90 12.02 10.51
C PRO A 64 -6.07 11.13 10.96
N GLY A 65 -7.22 11.72 11.28
CA GLY A 65 -8.44 11.00 11.65
C GLY A 65 -9.31 10.54 10.47
N THR A 66 -8.93 10.86 9.22
CA THR A 66 -9.68 10.38 8.04
C THR A 66 -9.60 8.86 7.97
N LEU A 67 -10.75 8.21 7.79
CA LEU A 67 -10.81 6.76 7.63
C LEU A 67 -10.30 6.35 6.25
N LEU A 68 -9.50 5.30 6.19
CA LEU A 68 -9.02 4.62 5.00
C LEU A 68 -9.48 3.16 5.05
N VAL A 69 -10.32 2.77 4.10
CA VAL A 69 -10.81 1.40 3.93
C VAL A 69 -9.83 0.65 3.04
N THR A 70 -9.03 -0.22 3.65
CA THR A 70 -7.86 -0.88 3.02
C THR A 70 -8.25 -1.89 1.94
N ARG A 71 -9.46 -2.46 2.00
CA ARG A 71 -9.94 -3.55 1.12
C ARG A 71 -8.99 -4.75 1.07
N GLU A 72 -8.20 -4.95 2.13
CA GLU A 72 -7.14 -5.96 2.19
C GLU A 72 -6.09 -5.81 1.05
N HIS A 73 -6.05 -4.66 0.38
CA HIS A 73 -5.25 -4.42 -0.82
C HIS A 73 -4.52 -3.07 -0.73
N VAL A 74 -3.42 -3.07 0.04
CA VAL A 74 -2.59 -1.88 0.23
C VAL A 74 -1.27 -2.04 -0.53
N ARG A 75 -1.10 -1.25 -1.58
CA ARG A 75 0.04 -1.28 -2.53
C ARG A 75 0.74 0.07 -2.61
N PRO A 76 1.56 0.42 -1.61
CA PRO A 76 2.32 1.65 -1.62
C PRO A 76 3.50 1.59 -2.60
N GLN A 77 4.00 2.76 -2.96
CA GLN A 77 5.06 2.96 -3.95
C GLN A 77 6.21 3.74 -3.35
N TRP A 78 7.44 3.32 -3.64
CA TRP A 78 8.60 4.15 -3.40
C TRP A 78 8.57 5.35 -4.35
N ARG A 79 8.66 6.54 -3.78
CA ARG A 79 8.74 7.82 -4.49
C ARG A 79 9.68 8.72 -3.71
N ASP A 80 10.78 9.11 -4.34
CA ASP A 80 11.78 10.00 -3.74
C ASP A 80 12.32 9.47 -2.39
N GLY A 81 12.40 8.15 -2.24
CA GLY A 81 12.87 7.50 -1.01
C GLY A 81 11.82 7.37 0.10
N GLU A 82 10.56 7.76 -0.14
CA GLU A 82 9.44 7.57 0.79
C GLU A 82 8.46 6.51 0.24
N LEU A 83 7.93 5.69 1.14
CA LEU A 83 6.90 4.72 0.84
C LEU A 83 5.52 5.37 0.88
N VAL A 84 5.01 5.75 -0.29
CA VAL A 84 3.78 6.53 -0.46
C VAL A 84 2.60 5.64 -0.83
N LEU A 85 1.53 5.69 -0.04
CA LEU A 85 0.25 5.10 -0.42
C LEU A 85 -0.61 6.11 -1.17
N THR A 86 -0.93 5.81 -2.44
CA THR A 86 -1.89 6.60 -3.20
C THR A 86 -3.32 6.16 -2.86
N ALA A 87 -4.18 7.11 -2.51
CA ALA A 87 -5.58 6.89 -2.17
C ALA A 87 -6.52 7.77 -3.00
N MET A 88 -7.78 7.35 -3.08
CA MET A 88 -8.90 8.08 -3.68
C MET A 88 -9.96 8.39 -2.64
N GLN A 89 -10.71 9.47 -2.87
CA GLN A 89 -11.93 9.76 -2.12
C GLN A 89 -13.01 8.70 -2.42
N ALA A 90 -13.69 8.25 -1.39
CA ALA A 90 -14.83 7.35 -1.45
C ALA A 90 -16.06 7.98 -0.77
N ALA A 91 -17.22 7.33 -0.92
CA ALA A 91 -18.45 7.78 -0.28
C ALA A 91 -18.29 7.91 1.24
N GLY A 92 -18.98 8.89 1.84
CA GLY A 92 -18.96 9.12 3.28
C GLY A 92 -17.70 9.78 3.84
N GLY A 93 -16.87 10.39 2.98
CA GLY A 93 -15.64 11.09 3.40
C GLY A 93 -14.49 10.15 3.77
N ALA A 94 -14.59 8.87 3.42
CA ALA A 94 -13.52 7.89 3.58
C ALA A 94 -12.56 7.92 2.40
N LEU A 95 -11.37 7.37 2.62
CA LEU A 95 -10.37 7.09 1.61
C LEU A 95 -10.34 5.60 1.29
N VAL A 96 -9.88 5.29 0.08
CA VAL A 96 -9.61 3.92 -0.35
C VAL A 96 -8.30 3.88 -1.12
N PRO A 97 -7.51 2.80 -1.06
CA PRO A 97 -6.35 2.63 -1.93
C PRO A 97 -6.74 2.83 -3.40
N PHE A 98 -5.84 3.46 -4.16
CA PHE A 98 -6.03 3.69 -5.59
C PHE A 98 -6.06 2.38 -6.39
N GLU A 99 -5.19 1.45 -6.05
CA GLU A 99 -5.12 0.15 -6.72
C GLU A 99 -6.27 -0.75 -6.25
N VAL A 100 -6.97 -1.37 -7.19
CA VAL A 100 -8.07 -2.29 -6.93
C VAL A 100 -7.58 -3.73 -7.05
N PRO A 101 -8.00 -4.65 -6.16
CA PRO A 101 -7.54 -6.03 -6.16
C PRO A 101 -7.96 -6.79 -7.42
N GLU A 102 -9.14 -6.46 -7.96
CA GLU A 102 -9.71 -7.04 -9.17
C GLU A 102 -9.91 -5.89 -10.17
N PRO A 103 -8.91 -5.58 -11.01
CA PRO A 103 -9.13 -4.64 -12.10
C PRO A 103 -10.26 -5.18 -12.97
N THR A 104 -11.26 -4.36 -13.27
CA THR A 104 -12.34 -4.73 -14.18
C THR A 104 -11.72 -5.30 -15.46
N PRO A 105 -12.03 -6.54 -15.86
CA PRO A 105 -11.47 -7.11 -17.07
C PRO A 105 -12.08 -6.37 -18.27
N CYS A 106 -11.40 -5.33 -18.75
CA CYS A 106 -11.76 -4.66 -20.00
C CYS A 106 -10.91 -5.15 -21.18
N CYS A 107 -10.07 -6.16 -20.99
CA CYS A 107 -9.27 -6.77 -22.05
C CYS A 107 -9.24 -8.29 -21.88
N ALA A 108 -10.28 -8.98 -22.37
CA ALA A 108 -10.28 -10.44 -22.54
C ALA A 108 -10.78 -10.88 -23.93
N ASP A 109 -10.96 -9.95 -24.86
CA ASP A 109 -11.29 -10.23 -26.26
C ASP A 109 -10.58 -9.16 -27.10
N HIS A 110 -9.58 -9.56 -27.89
CA HIS A 110 -9.03 -8.87 -29.07
C HIS A 110 -8.03 -9.81 -29.77
#